data_AF-A0A7J6AK95-F1
#
_entry.id   AF-A0A7J6AK95-F1
#
_cell.length_a   1.000
_cell.length_b   1.000
_cell.length_c   1.000
_cell.angle_alpha   90.00
_cell.angle_beta   90.00
_cell.angle_gamma   90.00
#
_symmetry.space_group_name_H-M   'P 1'
#
loop_
_entity.id
_entity.type
_entity.pdbx_description
1 polymer ?
#
loop_
_entity_poly.entity_id
_entity_poly.type
_entity_poly.pdbx_seq_one_letter_code
_entity_poly.pdbx_strand_id
1 'polypeptide(L)'
;MESFVACLCVLALGMCQIIIGQALIPDSERKVKVLDCNVTGEWHSELGSQLQLSTVGPEVRGVYTTVQESTRGAAGPNREAKVVGVISGGPQPTIAFSALWAKGSCTTWVGQCFVLPGGVRVLKTLWMLRSAAESSTDNWDSTRLGADQFTFARGVESP
;
A
#
# COMPACT_ATOMS: atom_id res chain seq x y z
N MET A 1 52.46 59.56 -31.32
CA MET A 1 51.28 59.04 -32.03
C MET A 1 51.14 57.59 -31.58
N GLU A 2 50.64 57.47 -30.36
CA GLU A 2 50.86 56.39 -29.39
C GLU A 2 49.48 55.88 -28.97
N SER A 3 48.70 55.26 -29.87
CA SER A 3 47.33 54.86 -29.49
C SER A 3 46.63 53.80 -30.33
N PHE A 4 47.32 53.02 -31.17
CA PHE A 4 46.62 52.00 -31.96
C PHE A 4 47.22 50.59 -31.95
N VAL A 5 48.32 50.35 -31.24
CA VAL A 5 48.96 49.01 -31.19
C VAL A 5 48.65 48.24 -29.89
N ALA A 6 48.07 48.89 -28.88
CA ALA A 6 47.67 48.25 -27.62
C ALA A 6 46.30 47.55 -27.66
N CYS A 7 45.57 47.61 -28.79
CA CYS A 7 44.24 47.03 -28.90
C CYS A 7 44.21 45.58 -29.42
N LEU A 8 45.35 45.01 -29.82
CA LEU A 8 45.43 43.62 -30.31
C LEU A 8 46.16 42.62 -29.39
N CYS A 9 46.69 43.06 -28.24
CA CYS A 9 47.44 42.18 -27.34
C CYS A 9 46.75 41.83 -26.00
N VAL A 10 45.54 42.36 -25.71
CA VAL A 10 44.89 42.13 -24.40
C VAL A 10 43.60 41.30 -24.48
N LEU A 11 43.05 41.03 -25.67
CA LEU A 11 41.88 40.14 -25.81
C LEU A 11 42.24 38.64 -25.96
N ALA A 12 43.50 38.27 -25.75
CA ALA A 12 43.97 36.87 -25.78
C ALA A 12 44.14 36.24 -24.38
N LEU A 13 43.91 37.00 -23.30
CA LEU A 13 44.00 36.51 -21.92
C LEU A 13 42.68 36.68 -21.13
N GLY A 14 41.59 36.96 -21.85
CA GLY A 14 40.22 36.96 -21.34
C GLY A 14 39.58 35.57 -21.29
N MET A 15 40.37 34.49 -21.28
CA MET A 15 39.94 33.16 -20.84
C MET A 15 39.79 33.13 -19.31
N CYS A 16 38.99 34.05 -18.78
CA CYS A 16 38.57 34.03 -17.39
C CYS A 16 37.29 33.20 -17.32
N GLN A 17 37.48 31.89 -17.21
CA GLN A 17 36.69 30.95 -16.43
C GLN A 17 35.32 31.49 -15.94
N ILE A 18 34.35 31.57 -16.84
CA ILE A 18 32.91 31.57 -16.48
C ILE A 18 32.24 30.49 -17.34
N ILE A 19 32.76 29.27 -17.22
CA ILE A 19 31.91 28.08 -17.30
C ILE A 19 31.51 27.84 -15.85
N ILE A 20 30.56 28.63 -15.34
CA ILE A 20 29.88 28.29 -14.09
C ILE A 20 29.20 26.96 -14.39
N GLY A 21 29.73 25.90 -13.77
CA GLY A 21 29.37 24.53 -14.01
C GLY A 21 27.87 24.31 -13.86
N GLN A 22 27.17 24.30 -14.98
CA GLN A 22 26.25 23.21 -15.23
C GLN A 22 27.10 22.07 -15.77
N ALA A 23 27.87 21.45 -14.86
CA ALA A 23 28.14 20.05 -15.02
C ALA A 23 26.74 19.43 -15.19
N LEU A 24 26.45 18.95 -16.40
CA LEU A 24 25.44 17.94 -16.60
C LEU A 24 25.82 16.85 -15.61
N ILE A 25 25.20 16.86 -14.43
CA ILE A 25 25.31 15.77 -13.47
C ILE A 25 24.86 14.57 -14.31
N PRO A 26 25.75 13.62 -14.65
CA PRO A 26 25.29 12.45 -15.35
C PRO A 26 24.24 11.82 -14.44
N ASP A 27 23.05 11.53 -14.99
CA ASP A 27 21.92 10.84 -14.33
C ASP A 27 22.28 9.40 -13.91
N SER A 28 23.58 9.12 -13.80
CA SER A 28 24.18 7.88 -13.37
C SER A 28 23.96 7.73 -11.87
N GLU A 29 22.92 6.97 -11.55
CA GLU A 29 22.76 6.22 -10.30
C GLU A 29 22.31 6.99 -9.05
N ARG A 30 21.26 7.81 -9.15
CA ARG A 30 20.33 7.86 -8.01
C ARG A 30 19.64 6.50 -7.95
N LYS A 31 20.24 5.54 -7.25
CA LYS A 31 19.64 4.24 -6.93
C LYS A 31 18.39 4.50 -6.11
N VAL A 32 17.25 4.69 -6.76
CA VAL A 32 15.96 4.84 -6.09
C VAL A 32 15.72 3.53 -5.36
N LYS A 33 15.86 3.56 -4.04
CA LYS A 33 15.50 2.43 -3.19
C LYS A 33 14.00 2.22 -3.36
N VAL A 34 13.63 1.25 -4.19
CA VAL A 34 12.24 0.79 -4.30
C VAL A 34 11.89 0.20 -2.95
N LEU A 35 10.96 0.85 -2.25
CA LEU A 35 10.45 0.35 -0.99
C LEU A 35 9.34 -0.66 -1.30
N ASP A 36 9.53 -1.89 -0.81
CA ASP A 36 8.55 -2.95 -0.98
C ASP A 36 7.42 -2.83 0.06
N CYS A 37 6.18 -2.88 -0.40
CA CYS A 37 5.00 -2.94 0.42
C CYS A 37 4.75 -4.38 0.88
N ASN A 38 5.51 -4.81 1.88
CA ASN A 38 5.28 -6.11 2.52
C ASN A 38 3.95 -6.08 3.30
N VAL A 39 3.03 -6.99 2.97
CA VAL A 39 1.72 -7.11 3.62
C VAL A 39 1.75 -7.85 4.97
N THR A 40 2.83 -8.58 5.28
CA THR A 40 2.94 -9.34 6.53
C THR A 40 3.08 -8.38 7.72
N GLY A 41 2.20 -8.52 8.70
CA GLY A 41 2.12 -7.63 9.86
C GLY A 41 0.70 -7.34 10.32
N GLU A 42 0.61 -6.42 11.27
CA GLU A 42 -0.62 -5.87 11.83
C GLU A 42 -0.99 -4.57 11.11
N TRP A 43 -2.27 -4.45 10.77
CA TRP A 43 -2.85 -3.34 10.03
C TRP A 43 -4.11 -2.83 10.74
N HIS A 44 -4.36 -1.53 10.65
CA HIS A 44 -5.58 -0.91 11.15
C HIS A 44 -6.36 -0.25 10.02
N SER A 45 -7.65 -0.56 9.90
CA SER A 45 -8.57 0.20 9.04
C SER A 45 -8.81 1.61 9.60
N GLU A 46 -9.33 2.50 8.76
CA GLU A 46 -9.82 3.83 9.13
C GLU A 46 -10.94 3.78 10.18
N LEU A 47 -11.65 2.66 10.30
CA LEU A 47 -12.69 2.43 11.29
C LEU A 47 -12.16 1.84 12.60
N GLY A 48 -10.89 1.46 12.66
CA GLY A 48 -10.25 0.86 13.83
C GLY A 48 -10.29 -0.67 13.91
N SER A 49 -10.87 -1.36 12.93
CA SER A 49 -10.74 -2.81 12.78
C SER A 49 -9.28 -3.21 12.55
N GLN A 50 -8.89 -4.37 13.07
CA GLN A 50 -7.53 -4.89 12.99
C GLN A 50 -7.43 -6.03 11.98
N LEU A 51 -6.34 -6.07 11.24
CA LEU A 51 -6.03 -7.12 10.28
C LEU A 51 -4.59 -7.58 10.49
N GLN A 52 -4.39 -8.82 10.89
CA GLN A 52 -3.08 -9.45 11.01
C GLN A 52 -2.89 -10.41 9.84
N LEU A 53 -1.82 -10.21 9.07
CA LEU A 53 -1.51 -11.02 7.89
C LEU A 53 -0.15 -11.68 7.98
N SER A 54 -0.07 -12.89 7.43
CA SER A 54 1.15 -13.62 7.12
C SER A 54 1.08 -14.20 5.72
N THR A 55 2.24 -14.38 5.09
CA THR A 55 2.35 -14.90 3.71
C THR A 55 3.26 -16.12 3.63
N VAL A 56 2.84 -17.14 2.90
CA VAL A 56 3.68 -18.30 2.53
C VAL A 56 3.58 -18.50 1.02
N GLY A 57 4.62 -18.10 0.29
CA GLY A 57 4.54 -18.01 -1.16
C GLY A 57 3.43 -17.02 -1.58
N PRO A 58 2.55 -17.38 -2.54
CA PRO A 58 1.43 -16.52 -2.94
C PRO A 58 0.24 -16.61 -1.98
N GLU A 59 0.24 -17.49 -0.98
CA GLU A 59 -0.87 -17.61 -0.03
C GLU A 59 -0.79 -16.55 1.07
N VAL A 60 -1.94 -15.99 1.40
CA VAL A 60 -2.14 -15.08 2.54
C VAL A 60 -3.02 -15.77 3.58
N ARG A 61 -2.60 -15.70 4.84
CA ARG A 61 -3.40 -16.14 6.00
C ARG A 61 -3.39 -15.06 7.06
N GLY A 62 -4.31 -15.14 8.01
CA GLY A 62 -4.38 -14.14 9.06
C GLY A 62 -5.62 -14.21 9.93
N VAL A 63 -5.82 -13.13 10.68
CA VAL A 63 -7.01 -12.88 11.50
C VAL A 63 -7.47 -11.45 11.25
N TYR A 64 -8.78 -11.28 11.08
CA TYR A 64 -9.45 -9.98 11.02
C TYR A 64 -10.33 -9.83 12.27
N THR A 65 -10.15 -8.72 12.99
CA THR A 65 -10.94 -8.36 14.17
C THR A 65 -11.75 -7.10 13.85
N THR A 66 -13.07 -7.23 13.72
CA THR A 66 -13.93 -6.11 13.37
C THR A 66 -14.38 -5.32 14.58
N VAL A 67 -14.41 -3.98 14.47
CA VAL A 67 -15.05 -3.13 15.48
C VAL A 67 -16.56 -3.01 15.27
N GLN A 68 -17.06 -3.36 14.09
CA GLN A 68 -18.46 -3.19 13.69
C GLN A 68 -19.08 -4.50 13.23
N GLU A 69 -20.36 -4.67 13.50
CA GLU A 69 -21.16 -5.79 13.02
C GLU A 69 -22.55 -5.30 12.62
N SER A 70 -23.12 -5.88 11.57
CA SER A 70 -24.46 -5.52 11.08
C SER A 70 -25.56 -5.94 12.06
N THR A 71 -25.31 -6.97 12.87
CA THR A 71 -26.22 -7.49 13.88
C THR A 71 -25.38 -8.02 15.04
N ARG A 72 -25.89 -7.85 16.26
CA ARG A 72 -25.15 -8.24 17.47
C ARG A 72 -24.73 -9.72 17.43
N GLY A 73 -23.44 -9.96 17.66
CA GLY A 73 -22.81 -11.26 17.64
C GLY A 73 -22.69 -11.91 16.25
N ALA A 74 -22.87 -11.17 15.15
CA ALA A 74 -22.72 -11.71 13.79
C ALA A 74 -21.27 -12.11 13.49
N ALA A 75 -20.32 -11.33 13.99
CA ALA A 75 -18.90 -11.61 13.84
C ALA A 75 -18.38 -12.72 14.78
N GLY A 76 -19.20 -13.18 15.72
CA GLY A 76 -18.83 -14.23 16.69
C GLY A 76 -18.06 -13.73 17.91
N PRO A 77 -17.52 -14.66 18.72
CA PRO A 77 -16.70 -14.32 19.88
C PRO A 77 -15.52 -13.42 19.50
N ASN A 78 -15.23 -12.43 20.33
CA ASN A 78 -14.17 -11.43 20.11
C ASN A 78 -14.28 -10.61 18.81
N ARG A 79 -15.33 -10.83 17.99
CA ARG A 79 -15.52 -10.23 16.65
C ARG A 79 -14.38 -10.59 15.68
N GLU A 80 -13.87 -11.82 15.79
CA GLU A 80 -12.71 -12.30 15.02
C GLU A 80 -13.08 -13.35 13.99
N ALA A 81 -12.42 -13.28 12.82
CA ALA A 81 -12.49 -14.29 11.78
C ALA A 81 -11.11 -14.57 11.20
N LYS A 82 -10.83 -15.84 10.87
CA LYS A 82 -9.64 -16.19 10.09
C LYS A 82 -9.78 -15.65 8.68
N VAL A 83 -8.68 -15.15 8.12
CA VAL A 83 -8.61 -14.76 6.71
C VAL A 83 -7.75 -15.71 5.91
N VAL A 84 -8.16 -15.95 4.66
CA VAL A 84 -7.41 -16.69 3.65
C VAL A 84 -7.45 -15.95 2.33
N GLY A 85 -6.36 -15.97 1.58
CA GLY A 85 -6.26 -15.17 0.37
C GLY A 85 -5.01 -15.47 -0.45
N VAL A 86 -4.78 -14.60 -1.43
CA VAL A 86 -3.64 -14.64 -2.32
C VAL A 86 -3.04 -13.26 -2.53
N ILE A 87 -1.75 -13.22 -2.85
CA ILE A 87 -1.00 -11.99 -3.13
C ILE A 87 -0.17 -12.13 -4.41
N SER A 88 -0.07 -11.05 -5.18
CA SER A 88 0.81 -10.98 -6.34
C SER A 88 2.27 -10.70 -5.95
N GLY A 89 3.20 -10.88 -6.89
CA GLY A 89 4.56 -10.36 -6.73
C GLY A 89 4.66 -8.85 -6.92
N GLY A 90 5.89 -8.33 -6.83
CA GLY A 90 6.24 -6.94 -7.10
C GLY A 90 6.30 -6.05 -5.85
N PRO A 91 6.85 -4.83 -5.99
CA PRO A 91 7.09 -3.92 -4.86
C PRO A 91 5.81 -3.32 -4.27
N GLN A 92 4.70 -3.33 -5.00
CA GLN A 92 3.40 -2.80 -4.56
C GLN A 92 2.29 -3.78 -4.96
N PRO A 93 2.23 -4.94 -4.28
CA PRO A 93 1.45 -6.08 -4.73
C PRO A 93 -0.06 -5.85 -4.60
N THR A 94 -0.80 -6.47 -5.52
CA THR A 94 -2.25 -6.66 -5.40
C THR A 94 -2.56 -7.86 -4.49
N ILE A 95 -3.67 -7.80 -3.77
CA ILE A 95 -4.06 -8.81 -2.79
C ILE A 95 -5.57 -9.05 -2.86
N ALA A 96 -5.97 -10.29 -2.62
CA ALA A 96 -7.36 -10.68 -2.41
C ALA A 96 -7.46 -11.62 -1.20
N PHE A 97 -8.36 -11.36 -0.26
CA PHE A 97 -8.56 -12.22 0.90
C PHE A 97 -10.01 -12.23 1.36
N SER A 98 -10.42 -13.29 2.06
CA SER A 98 -11.79 -13.46 2.53
C SER A 98 -11.85 -13.93 3.98
N ALA A 99 -12.92 -13.53 4.66
CA ALA A 99 -13.28 -13.94 6.03
C ALA A 99 -14.65 -14.62 6.02
N LEU A 100 -14.77 -15.73 6.75
CA LEU A 100 -16.07 -16.35 7.08
C LEU A 100 -16.42 -16.00 8.53
N TRP A 101 -17.57 -15.36 8.72
CA TRP A 101 -18.05 -14.94 10.04
C TRP A 101 -18.83 -16.06 10.73
N ALA A 102 -18.90 -16.01 12.06
CA ALA A 102 -19.47 -17.09 12.87
C ALA A 102 -20.93 -17.42 12.53
N LYS A 103 -21.74 -16.44 12.11
CA LYS A 103 -23.14 -16.66 11.70
C LYS A 103 -23.34 -16.94 10.21
N GLY A 104 -22.28 -17.25 9.48
CA GLY A 104 -22.35 -17.74 8.09
C GLY A 104 -22.31 -16.66 7.00
N SER A 105 -22.32 -15.36 7.34
CA SER A 105 -21.95 -14.32 6.38
C SER A 105 -20.47 -14.42 6.03
N CYS A 106 -20.07 -13.93 4.85
CA CYS A 106 -18.65 -13.83 4.48
C CYS A 106 -18.33 -12.46 3.90
N THR A 107 -17.09 -12.01 4.07
CA THR A 107 -16.60 -10.79 3.42
C THR A 107 -15.37 -11.13 2.60
N THR A 108 -15.25 -10.53 1.42
CA THR A 108 -14.04 -10.59 0.60
C THR A 108 -13.53 -9.19 0.31
N TRP A 109 -12.21 -9.02 0.32
CA TRP A 109 -11.51 -7.80 -0.01
C TRP A 109 -10.63 -8.04 -1.23
N VAL A 110 -10.57 -7.04 -2.11
CA VAL A 110 -9.57 -6.95 -3.19
C VAL A 110 -8.92 -5.58 -3.12
N GLY A 111 -7.61 -5.51 -3.35
CA GLY A 111 -6.91 -4.25 -3.20
C GLY A 111 -5.44 -4.30 -3.60
N GLN A 112 -4.73 -3.24 -3.23
CA GLN A 112 -3.32 -3.08 -3.53
C GLN A 112 -2.59 -2.40 -2.36
N CYS A 113 -1.40 -2.92 -2.07
CA CYS A 113 -0.48 -2.37 -1.07
C CYS A 113 0.40 -1.30 -1.73
N PHE A 114 0.39 -0.09 -1.16
CA PHE A 114 1.19 1.05 -1.62
C PHE A 114 2.17 1.51 -0.54
N VAL A 115 3.35 1.98 -0.98
CA VAL A 115 4.25 2.76 -0.12
C VAL A 115 4.10 4.24 -0.47
N LEU A 116 3.57 5.02 0.47
CA LEU A 116 3.39 6.46 0.34
C LEU A 116 4.69 7.22 0.61
N PRO A 117 4.77 8.51 0.21
CA PRO A 117 5.85 9.39 0.66
C PRO A 117 6.04 9.33 2.18
N GLY A 118 7.29 9.25 2.63
CA GLY A 118 7.61 9.03 4.04
C GLY A 118 7.66 7.55 4.47
N GLY A 119 7.45 6.60 3.55
CA GLY A 119 7.60 5.17 3.81
C GLY A 119 6.39 4.51 4.48
N VAL A 120 5.28 5.24 4.60
CA VAL A 120 4.03 4.74 5.18
C VAL A 120 3.42 3.71 4.23
N ARG A 121 3.13 2.52 4.75
CA ARG A 121 2.46 1.46 3.98
C ARG A 121 0.95 1.53 4.17
N VAL A 122 0.23 1.55 3.06
CA VAL A 122 -1.24 1.60 3.02
C VAL A 122 -1.76 0.53 2.10
N LEU A 123 -2.71 -0.26 2.59
CA LEU A 123 -3.44 -1.25 1.80
C LEU A 123 -4.83 -0.68 1.50
N LYS A 124 -5.07 -0.31 0.25
CA LYS A 124 -6.36 0.23 -0.22
C LYS A 124 -7.19 -0.90 -0.79
N THR A 125 -8.41 -1.06 -0.30
CA THR A 125 -9.27 -2.19 -0.67
C THR A 125 -10.70 -1.76 -0.97
N LEU A 126 -11.36 -2.55 -1.81
CA LEU A 126 -12.82 -2.65 -1.86
C LEU A 126 -13.23 -3.97 -1.22
N TRP A 127 -14.42 -4.00 -0.63
CA TRP A 127 -14.97 -5.21 -0.05
C TRP A 127 -16.40 -5.48 -0.45
N MET A 128 -16.76 -6.76 -0.42
CA MET A 128 -18.13 -7.25 -0.54
C MET A 128 -18.46 -8.07 0.69
N LEU A 129 -19.49 -7.68 1.44
CA LEU A 129 -20.07 -8.46 2.53
C LEU A 129 -21.31 -9.17 2.01
N ARG A 130 -21.29 -10.50 2.10
CA ARG A 130 -22.39 -11.37 1.72
C ARG A 130 -23.10 -11.89 2.97
N SER A 131 -24.36 -11.50 3.13
CA SER A 131 -25.29 -12.11 4.09
C SER A 131 -25.77 -13.46 3.57
N ALA A 132 -26.03 -14.40 4.49
CA ALA A 132 -26.77 -15.61 4.17
C ALA A 132 -28.23 -15.23 3.89
N ALA A 133 -28.77 -15.69 2.76
CA ALA A 133 -30.18 -15.55 2.41
C ALA A 133 -30.91 -16.86 2.73
N GLU A 134 -32.16 -16.77 3.18
CA GLU A 134 -32.98 -17.96 3.45
C GLU A 134 -33.41 -18.68 2.16
N SER A 135 -33.54 -17.92 1.06
CA SER A 135 -33.95 -18.42 -0.24
C SER A 135 -33.28 -17.66 -1.38
N SER A 136 -33.39 -18.19 -2.61
CA SER A 136 -32.90 -17.49 -3.81
C SER A 136 -33.74 -16.25 -4.17
N THR A 137 -34.99 -16.15 -3.71
CA THR A 137 -35.85 -14.98 -3.97
C THR A 137 -35.50 -13.81 -3.06
N ASP A 138 -35.01 -14.07 -1.86
CA ASP A 138 -34.57 -13.04 -0.89
C ASP A 138 -33.12 -12.59 -1.12
N ASN A 139 -32.47 -13.12 -2.15
CA ASN A 139 -31.05 -12.90 -2.44
C ASN A 139 -30.69 -11.45 -2.84
N TRP A 140 -31.67 -10.67 -3.29
CA TRP A 140 -31.45 -9.43 -4.04
C TRP A 140 -30.73 -8.33 -3.23
N ASP A 141 -30.87 -8.30 -1.91
CA ASP A 141 -30.26 -7.31 -1.01
C ASP A 141 -29.12 -7.89 -0.13
N SER A 142 -28.73 -9.13 -0.39
CA SER A 142 -27.82 -9.88 0.47
C SER A 142 -26.33 -9.53 0.27
N THR A 143 -26.00 -8.62 -0.65
CA THR A 143 -24.62 -8.20 -0.91
C THR A 143 -24.46 -6.70 -0.66
N ARG A 144 -23.58 -6.35 0.28
CA ARG A 144 -23.17 -4.98 0.57
C ARG A 144 -21.75 -4.74 0.06
N LEU A 145 -21.48 -3.51 -0.35
CA LEU A 145 -20.17 -3.09 -0.87
C LEU A 145 -19.61 -1.96 -0.02
N GLY A 146 -18.30 -1.86 0.03
CA GLY A 146 -17.62 -0.73 0.64
C GLY A 146 -16.14 -0.68 0.29
N ALA A 147 -15.43 0.20 0.98
CA ALA A 147 -14.00 0.35 0.90
C ALA A 147 -13.42 0.36 2.31
N ASP A 148 -12.26 -0.25 2.48
CA ASP A 148 -11.45 -0.10 3.68
C ASP A 148 -10.05 0.35 3.27
N GLN A 149 -9.50 1.33 3.99
CA GLN A 149 -8.12 1.74 3.89
C GLN A 149 -7.36 1.32 5.14
N PHE A 150 -6.49 0.32 5.00
CA PHE A 150 -5.65 -0.14 6.09
C PHE A 150 -4.30 0.57 6.11
N THR A 151 -3.87 0.99 7.30
CA THR A 151 -2.53 1.53 7.54
C THR A 151 -1.70 0.51 8.33
N PHE A 152 -0.46 0.29 7.91
CA PHE A 152 0.44 -0.63 8.60
C PHE A 152 0.79 -0.12 10.00
N ALA A 153 0.67 -0.99 11.01
CA ALA A 153 0.99 -0.66 12.39
C ALA A 153 2.36 -1.18 12.80
N ARG A 154 2.56 -2.51 12.78
CA ARG A 154 3.80 -3.17 13.21
C ARG A 154 3.93 -4.56 12.60
N GLY A 155 5.15 -5.13 12.63
CA GLY A 155 5.36 -6.51 12.21
C GLY A 155 4.70 -7.50 13.16
N VAL A 156 4.46 -8.74 12.71
CA VAL A 156 4.10 -9.83 13.61
C VAL A 156 5.36 -10.21 14.39
N GLU A 157 5.34 -10.11 15.72
CA GLU A 157 6.40 -10.68 16.56
C GLU A 157 6.35 -12.21 16.39
N SER A 158 7.46 -12.79 15.95
CA SER A 158 7.66 -14.24 15.99
C SER A 158 7.60 -14.68 17.46
N PRO A 159 6.86 -15.74 17.82
CA PRO A 159 6.91 -16.34 19.15
C PRO A 159 8.32 -16.78 19.56
#